data_AF-A0A965AEA5-F1
#
_entry.id   AF-A0A965AEA5-F1
#
_cell.length_a   1.000
_cell.length_b   1.000
_cell.length_c   1.000
_cell.angle_alpha   90.00
_cell.angle_beta   90.00
_cell.angle_gamma   90.00
#
_symmetry.space_group_name_H-M   'P 1'
#
loop_
_entity.id
_entity.type
_entity.pdbx_description
1 polymer ?
#
loop_
_entity_poly.entity_id
_entity_poly.type
_entity_poly.pdbx_seq_one_letter_code
_entity_poly.pdbx_strand_id
1 'polypeptide(L)'
;MKKWWFIAIACTGLAMLLISAVSMVAARQHHKPLKAEIEIAIRQIGHNLLLQSGDSSSRVLPVVHLSETAFLLNFESPFSFVPDSLVKIVRSSIAQTNLDLPYIVNVKECNKKEVIYGFKIGSAETTTLIPCVGREQLMGCYQIEISILETKEAATSTNHYLFTILGFSLLVAGGLLLMPKKKSPALVNDSDTIKIGRYLFSTEKRILQIDKQIIELSDKESKLLKIFTSRINEPIT
;
A
#
# COMPACT_ATOMS: atom_id res chain seq x y z
N MET A 1 5.68 -28.58 -28.85
CA MET A 1 6.01 -28.34 -27.43
C MET A 1 4.72 -28.05 -26.68
N LYS A 2 4.42 -28.80 -25.61
CA LYS A 2 3.07 -28.92 -25.03
C LYS A 2 2.65 -27.60 -24.36
N LYS A 3 1.48 -27.05 -24.76
CA LYS A 3 0.87 -25.82 -24.21
C LYS A 3 0.78 -25.79 -22.67
N TRP A 4 0.79 -26.96 -22.05
CA TRP A 4 0.76 -27.15 -20.60
C TRP A 4 1.88 -26.41 -19.86
N TRP A 5 3.06 -26.26 -20.45
CA TRP A 5 4.18 -25.54 -19.81
C TRP A 5 3.92 -24.03 -19.69
N PHE A 6 3.28 -23.42 -20.69
CA PHE A 6 2.94 -22.00 -20.66
C PHE A 6 1.81 -21.68 -19.68
N ILE A 7 0.86 -22.62 -19.51
CA ILE A 7 -0.20 -22.53 -18.50
C ILE A 7 0.42 -22.58 -17.10
N ALA A 8 1.36 -23.51 -16.86
CA ALA A 8 2.07 -23.59 -15.59
C ALA A 8 2.81 -22.29 -15.23
N ILE A 9 3.52 -21.68 -16.19
CA ILE A 9 4.22 -20.40 -16.00
C ILE A 9 3.22 -19.28 -15.61
N ALA A 10 2.10 -19.16 -16.31
CA ALA A 10 1.09 -18.15 -15.99
C ALA A 10 0.46 -18.36 -14.59
N CYS A 11 0.18 -19.61 -14.21
CA CYS A 11 -0.33 -19.95 -12.87
C CYS A 11 0.67 -19.62 -11.76
N THR A 12 1.98 -19.83 -11.98
CA THR A 12 3.00 -19.45 -10.99
C THR A 12 3.09 -17.93 -10.79
N GLY A 13 2.98 -17.14 -11.87
CA GLY A 13 2.93 -15.68 -11.78
C GLY A 13 1.70 -15.18 -11.01
N LEU A 14 0.53 -15.76 -11.25
CA LEU A 14 -0.70 -15.46 -10.50
C LEU A 14 -0.55 -15.78 -9.01
N ALA A 15 0.01 -16.93 -8.66
CA ALA A 15 0.23 -17.33 -7.28
C ALA A 15 1.17 -16.35 -6.54
N MET A 16 2.26 -15.91 -7.19
CA MET A 16 3.17 -14.91 -6.64
C MET A 16 2.47 -13.56 -6.37
N LEU A 17 1.57 -13.13 -7.27
CA LEU A 17 0.79 -11.90 -7.09
C LEU A 17 -0.23 -12.01 -5.94
N LEU A 18 -0.86 -13.18 -5.76
CA LEU A 18 -1.79 -13.40 -4.66
C LEU A 18 -1.08 -13.42 -3.30
N ILE A 19 0.08 -14.08 -3.22
CA ILE A 19 0.89 -14.13 -1.99
C ILE A 19 1.36 -12.73 -1.61
N SER A 20 1.81 -11.94 -2.58
CA SER A 20 2.25 -10.57 -2.32
C SER A 20 1.09 -9.68 -1.85
N ALA A 21 -0.10 -9.80 -2.46
CA ALA A 21 -1.29 -9.07 -2.04
C ALA A 21 -1.70 -9.37 -0.58
N VAL A 22 -1.62 -10.64 -0.15
CA VAL A 22 -1.90 -11.05 1.24
C VAL A 22 -0.92 -10.39 2.21
N SER A 23 0.37 -10.36 1.89
CA SER A 23 1.38 -9.67 2.73
C SER A 23 1.12 -8.16 2.83
N MET A 24 0.65 -7.51 1.76
CA MET A 24 0.35 -6.08 1.77
C MET A 24 -0.88 -5.74 2.61
N VAL A 25 -1.89 -6.62 2.62
CA VAL A 25 -3.08 -6.48 3.48
C VAL A 25 -2.70 -6.68 4.95
N ALA A 26 -1.84 -7.66 5.25
CA ALA A 26 -1.36 -7.91 6.62
C ALA A 26 -0.51 -6.76 7.17
N ALA A 27 0.29 -6.09 6.32
CA ALA A 27 1.12 -4.95 6.72
C ALA A 27 0.35 -3.63 6.95
N ARG A 28 -0.94 -3.57 6.61
CA ARG A 28 -1.73 -2.31 6.54
C ARG A 28 -2.52 -1.95 7.81
N GLN A 29 -2.22 -2.51 8.98
CA GLN A 29 -3.00 -2.24 10.20
C GLN A 29 -2.22 -1.54 11.32
N HIS A 30 -1.48 -0.47 10.99
CA HIS A 30 -1.18 0.55 11.99
C HIS A 30 -2.11 1.74 11.76
N HIS A 31 -3.23 1.77 12.48
CA HIS A 31 -4.10 2.94 12.51
C HIS A 31 -3.32 4.07 13.18
N LYS A 32 -2.96 5.13 12.44
CA LYS A 32 -2.38 6.32 13.07
C LYS A 32 -3.49 6.97 13.89
N PRO A 33 -3.35 7.10 15.23
CA PRO A 33 -4.36 7.78 16.02
C PRO A 33 -4.51 9.23 15.56
N LEU A 34 -5.73 9.73 15.61
CA LEU A 34 -6.01 11.12 15.30
C LEU A 34 -5.34 12.00 16.37
N LYS A 35 -4.57 13.02 15.96
CA LYS A 35 -3.86 13.93 16.89
C LYS A 35 -4.78 14.49 17.98
N ALA A 36 -6.02 14.83 17.62
CA ALA A 36 -7.03 15.32 18.55
C ALA A 36 -7.41 14.30 19.65
N GLU A 37 -7.46 12.99 19.33
CA GLU A 37 -7.72 11.95 20.34
C GLU A 37 -6.59 11.86 21.36
N ILE A 38 -5.34 11.97 20.89
CA ILE A 38 -4.16 11.99 21.76
C ILE A 38 -4.21 13.21 22.68
N GLU A 39 -4.51 14.40 22.15
CA GLU A 39 -4.63 15.61 22.96
C GLU A 39 -5.71 15.48 24.05
N ILE A 40 -6.88 14.92 23.71
CA ILE A 40 -7.95 14.65 24.67
C ILE A 40 -7.46 13.69 25.76
N ALA A 41 -6.80 12.59 25.39
CA ALA A 41 -6.25 11.64 26.35
C ALA A 41 -5.19 12.25 27.26
N ILE A 42 -4.32 13.12 26.73
CA ILE A 42 -3.33 13.85 27.53
C ILE A 42 -4.02 14.78 28.53
N ARG A 43 -5.07 15.49 28.12
CA ARG A 43 -5.85 16.32 29.04
C ARG A 43 -6.55 15.48 30.11
N GLN A 44 -7.05 14.30 29.75
CA GLN A 44 -7.63 13.35 30.70
C GLN A 44 -6.59 12.84 31.71
N ILE A 45 -5.34 12.61 31.29
CA ILE A 45 -4.23 12.28 32.20
C ILE A 45 -4.05 13.41 33.22
N GLY A 46 -3.97 14.65 32.76
CA GLY A 46 -3.85 15.82 33.64
C GLY A 46 -4.97 15.92 34.66
N HIS A 47 -6.21 15.78 34.19
CA HIS A 47 -7.39 15.82 35.04
C HIS A 47 -7.37 14.75 36.12
N ASN A 48 -7.12 13.49 35.74
CA ASN A 48 -7.10 12.37 36.69
C ASN A 48 -5.95 12.48 37.69
N LEU A 49 -4.80 13.04 37.30
CA LEU A 49 -3.68 13.30 38.21
C LEU A 49 -4.02 14.37 39.24
N LEU A 50 -4.59 15.50 38.82
CA LEU A 50 -5.01 16.57 39.73
C LEU A 50 -6.05 16.03 40.72
N LEU A 51 -7.07 15.32 40.24
CA LEU A 51 -8.07 14.69 41.10
C LEU A 51 -7.45 13.74 42.12
N GLN A 52 -6.47 12.92 41.71
CA GLN A 52 -5.80 12.02 42.61
C GLN A 52 -4.99 12.76 43.69
N SER A 53 -4.40 13.90 43.35
CA SER A 53 -3.73 14.78 44.32
C SER A 53 -4.69 15.60 45.20
N GLY A 54 -6.02 15.43 45.03
CA GLY A 54 -7.04 16.14 45.79
C GLY A 54 -7.45 17.49 45.20
N ASP A 55 -7.02 17.81 43.98
CA ASP A 55 -7.34 19.05 43.28
C ASP A 55 -8.42 18.82 42.21
N SER A 56 -9.62 19.32 42.48
CA SER A 56 -10.76 19.25 41.56
C SER A 56 -11.10 20.59 40.89
N SER A 57 -10.32 21.63 41.19
CA SER A 57 -10.62 23.01 40.78
C SER A 57 -9.63 23.59 39.78
N SER A 58 -8.37 23.20 39.85
CA SER A 58 -7.34 23.71 38.95
C SER A 58 -7.59 23.29 37.51
N ARG A 59 -7.26 24.18 36.58
CA ARG A 59 -7.44 23.89 35.17
C ARG A 59 -6.31 23.01 34.66
N VAL A 60 -6.70 22.07 33.80
CA VAL A 60 -5.76 21.37 32.93
C VAL A 60 -5.43 22.31 31.77
N LEU A 61 -4.18 22.79 31.73
CA LEU A 61 -3.74 23.75 30.72
C LEU A 61 -3.73 23.11 29.31
N PRO A 62 -3.74 23.93 28.24
CA PRO A 62 -3.63 23.42 26.88
C PRO A 62 -2.39 22.57 26.65
N VAL A 63 -2.52 21.52 25.84
CA VAL A 63 -1.40 20.67 25.42
C VAL A 63 -0.51 21.46 24.47
N VAL A 64 0.79 21.48 24.74
CA VAL A 64 1.80 22.12 23.89
C VAL A 64 2.47 21.06 23.03
N HIS A 65 2.56 21.29 21.73
CA HIS A 65 3.25 20.40 20.81
C HIS A 65 4.75 20.75 20.80
N LEU A 66 5.59 19.79 21.17
CA LEU A 66 7.05 19.90 21.03
C LEU A 66 7.51 19.41 19.66
N SER A 67 6.81 18.43 19.10
CA SER A 67 6.99 17.91 17.74
C SER A 67 5.70 17.25 17.23
N GLU A 68 5.77 16.60 16.07
CA GLU A 68 4.67 15.79 15.53
C GLU A 68 4.24 14.63 16.44
N THR A 69 5.16 14.12 17.27
CA THR A 69 4.95 12.95 18.13
C THR A 69 5.25 13.20 19.60
N ALA A 70 5.64 14.43 19.97
CA ALA A 70 5.95 14.81 21.34
C ALA A 70 5.04 15.94 21.82
N PHE A 71 4.44 15.71 22.98
CA PHE A 71 3.44 16.57 23.59
C PHE A 71 3.85 16.91 25.02
N LEU A 72 3.56 18.13 25.45
CA LEU A 72 3.85 18.62 26.78
C LEU A 72 2.56 19.10 27.44
N LEU A 73 2.30 18.63 28.65
CA LEU A 73 1.20 19.06 29.49
C LEU A 73 1.74 19.85 30.68
N ASN A 74 1.20 21.05 30.83
CA ASN A 74 1.47 21.94 31.96
C ASN A 74 0.28 21.93 32.93
N PHE A 75 0.55 22.25 34.19
CA PHE A 75 -0.44 22.33 35.25
C PHE A 75 -0.50 23.74 35.81
N GLU A 76 -1.72 24.19 36.17
CA GLU A 76 -1.92 25.49 36.82
C GLU A 76 -1.38 25.49 38.26
N SER A 77 -1.56 24.37 38.97
CA SER A 77 -1.19 24.20 40.38
C SER A 77 -0.13 23.10 40.55
N PRO A 78 0.74 23.22 41.57
CA PRO A 78 1.65 22.14 41.93
C PRO A 78 0.88 20.93 42.47
N PHE A 79 1.43 19.74 42.30
CA PHE A 79 0.82 18.48 42.76
C PHE A 79 1.89 17.50 43.24
N SER A 80 1.51 16.57 44.12
CA SER A 80 2.31 15.37 44.42
C SER A 80 1.82 14.19 43.59
N PHE A 81 2.67 13.20 43.36
CA PHE A 81 2.25 12.00 42.64
C PHE A 81 3.01 10.75 43.07
N VAL A 82 2.34 9.60 42.95
CA VAL A 82 2.97 8.29 43.11
C VAL A 82 3.22 7.68 41.72
N PRO A 83 4.46 7.25 41.39
CA PRO A 83 4.82 6.67 40.10
C PRO A 83 3.84 5.61 39.58
N ASP A 84 3.42 4.68 40.43
CA ASP A 84 2.46 3.61 40.12
C ASP A 84 1.13 4.14 39.59
N SER A 85 0.63 5.19 40.25
CA SER A 85 -0.66 5.77 39.92
C SER A 85 -0.58 6.58 38.64
N LEU A 86 0.51 7.33 38.45
CA LEU A 86 0.79 8.01 37.20
C LEU A 86 0.83 7.04 36.02
N VAL A 87 1.55 5.92 36.17
CA VAL A 87 1.61 4.86 35.13
C VAL A 87 0.21 4.30 34.83
N LYS A 88 -0.58 4.01 35.88
CA LYS A 88 -1.95 3.50 35.72
C LYS A 88 -2.86 4.49 35.00
N ILE A 89 -2.84 5.76 35.41
CA ILE A 89 -3.61 6.84 34.80
C ILE A 89 -3.25 6.96 33.32
N VAL A 90 -1.95 7.10 33.01
CA VAL A 90 -1.46 7.24 31.63
C VAL A 90 -1.91 6.07 30.76
N ARG A 91 -1.70 4.83 31.22
CA ARG A 91 -2.12 3.63 30.48
C ARG A 91 -3.63 3.62 30.24
N SER A 92 -4.42 3.92 31.27
CA SER A 92 -5.88 3.89 31.16
C SER A 92 -6.43 4.97 30.23
N SER A 93 -5.83 6.16 30.22
CA SER A 93 -6.26 7.26 29.34
C SER A 93 -5.83 7.01 27.90
N ILE A 94 -4.61 6.50 27.66
CA ILE A 94 -4.13 6.20 26.31
C ILE A 94 -4.87 5.01 25.72
N ALA A 95 -5.21 3.99 26.50
CA ALA A 95 -5.99 2.84 26.04
C ALA A 95 -7.42 3.19 25.57
N GLN A 96 -7.91 4.40 25.86
CA GLN A 96 -9.16 4.93 25.32
C GLN A 96 -9.01 5.54 23.92
N THR A 97 -7.78 5.62 23.40
CA THR A 97 -7.45 6.07 22.05
C THR A 97 -7.04 4.87 21.18
N ASN A 98 -6.97 5.07 19.87
CA ASN A 98 -6.46 4.07 18.92
C ASN A 98 -4.91 4.09 18.80
N LEU A 99 -4.20 4.43 19.89
CA LEU A 99 -2.72 4.50 19.90
C LEU A 99 -2.11 3.12 20.25
N ASP A 100 -1.66 2.40 19.23
CA ASP A 100 -0.96 1.10 19.38
C ASP A 100 0.58 1.22 19.38
N LEU A 101 1.10 2.45 19.35
CA LEU A 101 2.54 2.70 19.27
C LEU A 101 3.18 2.73 20.67
N PRO A 102 4.44 2.29 20.81
CA PRO A 102 5.17 2.46 22.06
C PRO A 102 5.36 3.94 22.37
N TYR A 103 5.44 4.31 23.65
CA TYR A 103 5.58 5.70 24.08
C TYR A 103 6.41 5.83 25.35
N ILE A 104 7.00 7.01 25.53
CA ILE A 104 7.76 7.40 26.72
C ILE A 104 7.02 8.54 27.41
N VAL A 105 6.96 8.49 28.73
CA VAL A 105 6.48 9.59 29.56
C VAL A 105 7.62 10.06 30.45
N ASN A 106 7.86 11.37 30.42
CA ASN A 106 8.82 12.05 31.28
C ASN A 106 8.10 13.09 32.14
N VAL A 107 8.36 13.06 33.44
CA VAL A 107 7.97 14.11 34.37
C VAL A 107 9.17 15.02 34.59
N LYS A 108 8.98 16.32 34.34
CA LYS A 108 10.03 17.34 34.43
C LYS A 108 9.68 18.38 35.47
N GLU A 109 10.67 18.90 36.18
CA GLU A 109 10.49 20.11 37.00
C GLU A 109 10.30 21.34 36.11
N CYS A 110 9.33 22.20 36.42
CA CYS A 110 9.05 23.41 35.64
C CYS A 110 10.28 24.33 35.47
N ASN A 111 11.08 24.48 36.53
CA ASN A 111 12.17 25.46 36.59
C ASN A 111 13.45 24.94 35.91
N LYS A 112 13.82 23.69 36.18
CA LYS A 112 15.08 23.11 35.70
C LYS A 112 14.94 22.37 34.38
N LYS A 113 13.72 21.98 34.00
CA LYS A 113 13.41 21.12 32.85
C LYS A 113 14.14 19.76 32.87
N GLU A 114 14.66 19.38 34.04
CA GLU A 114 15.30 18.10 34.29
C GLU A 114 14.24 17.01 34.47
N VAL A 115 14.51 15.82 33.93
CA VAL A 115 13.64 14.66 34.09
C VAL A 115 13.85 14.08 35.48
N ILE A 116 12.82 14.16 36.32
CA ILE A 116 12.85 13.61 37.69
C ILE A 116 12.26 12.20 37.77
N TYR A 117 11.40 11.85 36.81
CA TYR A 117 10.82 10.53 36.68
C TYR A 117 10.48 10.28 35.21
N GLY A 118 10.59 9.03 34.78
CA GLY A 118 10.14 8.64 33.46
C GLY A 118 9.97 7.14 33.33
N PHE A 119 9.11 6.74 32.39
CA PHE A 119 8.85 5.35 32.08
C PHE A 119 8.53 5.16 30.60
N LYS A 120 8.69 3.93 30.13
CA LYS A 120 8.39 3.53 28.75
C LYS A 120 7.32 2.45 28.77
N ILE A 121 6.29 2.65 27.95
CA ILE A 121 5.32 1.62 27.61
C ILE A 121 5.67 1.09 26.22
N GLY A 122 5.97 -0.20 26.15
CA GLY A 122 6.25 -0.90 24.90
C GLY A 122 4.98 -1.41 24.21
N SER A 123 5.12 -1.74 22.94
CA SER A 123 4.20 -2.57 22.14
C SER A 123 4.46 -4.06 22.40
N ALA A 124 3.74 -4.96 21.70
CA ALA A 124 3.94 -6.41 21.79
C ALA A 124 5.41 -6.85 21.56
N GLU A 125 6.18 -6.10 20.76
CA GLU A 125 7.56 -6.42 20.40
C GLU A 125 8.61 -5.63 21.21
N THR A 126 8.21 -4.64 22.01
CA THR A 126 9.15 -3.76 22.72
C THR A 126 8.96 -3.80 24.23
N THR A 127 10.07 -3.72 24.97
CA THR A 127 10.05 -3.85 26.43
C THR A 127 9.43 -2.63 27.11
N THR A 128 8.51 -2.89 28.05
CA THR A 128 8.02 -1.92 29.03
C THR A 128 9.06 -1.73 30.14
N LEU A 129 9.36 -0.47 30.50
CA LEU A 129 10.30 -0.11 31.56
C LEU A 129 9.64 0.87 32.53
N ILE A 130 9.39 0.45 33.76
CA ILE A 130 8.78 1.26 34.82
C ILE A 130 9.70 1.25 36.05
N PRO A 131 10.51 2.30 36.27
CA PRO A 131 11.38 2.42 37.44
C PRO A 131 10.64 3.04 38.64
N CYS A 132 11.31 3.13 39.79
CA CYS A 132 10.92 3.95 40.96
C CYS A 132 9.53 3.69 41.57
N VAL A 133 8.98 2.49 41.38
CA VAL A 133 7.71 2.03 41.93
C VAL A 133 7.65 2.25 43.46
N GLY A 134 6.53 2.79 43.94
CA GLY A 134 6.22 3.05 45.35
C GLY A 134 6.83 4.33 45.94
N ARG A 135 7.62 5.09 45.18
CA ARG A 135 8.27 6.32 45.69
C ARG A 135 7.47 7.57 45.38
N GLU A 136 6.65 8.00 46.32
CA GLU A 136 5.91 9.26 46.24
C GLU A 136 6.85 10.44 45.97
N GLN A 137 6.50 11.24 44.98
CA GLN A 137 7.14 12.52 44.70
C GLN A 137 6.39 13.61 45.47
N LEU A 138 7.14 14.46 46.15
CA LEU A 138 6.61 15.54 46.97
C LEU A 138 5.83 16.56 46.12
N MET A 139 5.04 17.39 46.77
CA MET A 139 4.29 18.45 46.09
C MET A 139 5.25 19.43 45.41
N GLY A 140 5.10 19.59 44.09
CA GLY A 140 6.00 20.42 43.30
C GLY A 140 5.40 20.88 41.97
N CYS A 141 6.10 21.80 41.31
CA CYS A 141 5.75 22.22 39.95
C CYS A 141 6.33 21.24 38.94
N TYR A 142 5.45 20.47 38.31
CA TYR A 142 5.82 19.45 37.33
C TYR A 142 5.15 19.69 35.97
N GLN A 143 5.82 19.21 34.94
CA GLN A 143 5.32 19.13 33.57
C GLN A 143 5.40 17.67 33.11
N ILE A 144 4.45 17.22 32.31
CA ILE A 144 4.44 15.86 31.76
C ILE A 144 4.66 15.94 30.26
N GLU A 145 5.76 15.36 29.81
CA GLU A 145 6.07 15.17 28.40
C GLU A 145 5.74 13.74 28.00
N ILE A 146 4.98 13.58 26.92
CA ILE A 146 4.64 12.29 26.34
C ILE A 146 5.14 12.27 24.91
N SER A 147 6.01 11.30 24.62
CA SER A 147 6.67 11.12 23.32
C SER A 147 6.30 9.76 22.73
N ILE A 148 5.58 9.78 21.61
CA ILE A 148 5.19 8.60 20.85
C ILE A 148 6.39 8.15 20.03
N LEU A 149 6.80 6.89 20.23
CA LEU A 149 7.90 6.29 19.50
C LEU A 149 7.34 5.71 18.20
N GLU A 150 7.60 6.38 17.09
CA GLU A 150 7.33 5.79 15.77
C GLU A 150 8.16 4.52 15.63
N THR A 151 7.48 3.40 15.41
CA THR A 151 8.17 2.21 14.94
C THR A 151 8.62 2.58 13.54
N LYS A 152 9.94 2.61 13.28
CA LYS A 152 10.45 2.68 11.91
C LYS A 152 9.68 1.63 11.14
N GLU A 153 8.82 2.04 10.21
CA GLU A 153 8.18 1.10 9.31
C GLU A 153 9.31 0.21 8.81
N ALA A 154 9.26 -1.08 9.16
CA ALA A 154 10.25 -2.03 8.67
C ALA A 154 10.18 -1.85 7.16
N ALA A 155 11.23 -1.21 6.59
CA ALA A 155 11.24 -0.74 5.21
C ALA A 155 10.64 -1.87 4.39
N THR A 156 9.42 -1.68 3.91
CA THR A 156 8.62 -2.77 3.35
C THR A 156 9.47 -3.33 2.24
N SER A 157 9.95 -4.54 2.49
CA SER A 157 11.19 -5.04 1.92
C SER A 157 11.22 -4.79 0.41
N THR A 158 12.35 -4.32 -0.09
CA THR A 158 12.68 -4.29 -1.53
C THR A 158 12.27 -5.59 -2.25
N ASN A 159 12.20 -6.71 -1.52
CA ASN A 159 11.69 -8.00 -2.01
C ASN A 159 10.22 -7.98 -2.46
N HIS A 160 9.30 -7.25 -1.80
CA HIS A 160 7.89 -7.26 -2.21
C HIS A 160 7.70 -6.66 -3.62
N TYR A 161 8.39 -5.56 -3.91
CA TYR A 161 8.37 -4.93 -5.23
C TYR A 161 9.01 -5.82 -6.30
N LEU A 162 10.06 -6.58 -5.94
CA LEU A 162 10.65 -7.57 -6.84
C LEU A 162 9.69 -8.73 -7.14
N PHE A 163 8.98 -9.24 -6.13
CA PHE A 163 8.00 -10.32 -6.32
C PHE A 163 6.78 -9.88 -7.15
N THR A 164 6.34 -8.63 -7.01
CA THR A 164 5.24 -8.09 -7.83
C THR A 164 5.66 -7.91 -9.29
N ILE A 165 6.84 -7.35 -9.55
CA ILE A 165 7.40 -7.23 -10.91
C ILE A 165 7.59 -8.61 -11.55
N LEU A 166 8.20 -9.55 -10.83
CA LEU A 166 8.49 -10.88 -11.33
C LEU A 166 7.19 -11.66 -11.62
N GLY A 167 6.22 -11.61 -10.71
CA GLY A 167 4.91 -12.24 -10.89
C GLY A 167 4.14 -11.68 -12.09
N PHE A 168 4.16 -10.35 -12.27
CA PHE A 168 3.52 -9.71 -13.43
C PHE A 168 4.22 -10.07 -14.75
N SER A 169 5.56 -10.06 -14.78
CA SER A 169 6.33 -10.43 -15.96
C SER A 169 6.05 -11.87 -16.43
N LEU A 170 6.00 -12.83 -15.50
CA LEU A 170 5.68 -14.23 -15.79
C LEU A 170 4.25 -14.42 -16.32
N LEU A 171 3.29 -13.67 -15.77
CA LEU A 171 1.89 -13.71 -16.18
C LEU A 171 1.74 -13.18 -17.62
N VAL A 172 2.36 -12.05 -17.94
CA VAL A 172 2.35 -11.45 -19.29
C VAL A 172 3.06 -12.37 -20.29
N ALA A 173 4.25 -12.88 -19.96
CA ALA A 173 5.01 -13.77 -20.84
C ALA A 173 4.26 -15.08 -21.11
N GLY A 174 3.67 -15.69 -20.08
CA GLY A 174 2.83 -16.89 -20.23
C GLY A 174 1.60 -16.63 -21.09
N GLY A 175 0.93 -15.49 -20.90
CA GLY A 175 -0.25 -15.09 -21.68
C GLY A 175 0.06 -14.83 -23.18
N LEU A 176 1.14 -14.11 -23.48
CA LEU A 176 1.57 -13.82 -24.85
C LEU A 176 1.96 -15.09 -25.62
N LEU A 177 2.56 -16.09 -24.96
CA LEU A 177 2.94 -17.36 -25.56
C LEU A 177 1.74 -18.30 -25.80
N LEU A 178 0.63 -18.09 -25.09
CA LEU A 178 -0.63 -18.81 -25.29
C LEU A 178 -1.50 -18.18 -26.39
N MET A 179 -1.21 -16.94 -26.81
CA MET A 179 -1.92 -16.32 -27.93
C MET A 179 -1.69 -17.14 -29.20
N PRO A 180 -2.76 -17.40 -29.98
CA PRO A 180 -2.60 -18.03 -31.27
C PRO A 180 -1.69 -17.14 -32.13
N LYS A 181 -0.58 -17.69 -32.63
CA LYS A 181 0.23 -17.01 -33.64
C LYS A 181 -0.72 -16.62 -34.77
N LYS A 182 -0.85 -15.32 -35.05
CA LYS A 182 -1.47 -14.89 -36.30
C LYS A 182 -0.73 -15.62 -37.40
N LYS A 183 -1.45 -16.48 -38.13
CA LYS A 183 -0.89 -17.06 -39.35
C LYS A 183 -0.60 -15.87 -40.25
N SER A 184 0.67 -15.62 -40.54
CA SER A 184 1.00 -14.82 -41.72
C SER A 184 0.25 -15.48 -42.88
N PRO A 185 -0.56 -14.74 -43.65
CA PRO A 185 -1.24 -15.32 -44.80
C PRO A 185 -0.15 -15.93 -45.69
N ALA A 186 -0.32 -17.22 -45.98
CA ALA A 186 0.65 -17.98 -46.76
C ALA A 186 0.88 -17.26 -48.09
N LEU A 187 2.16 -17.06 -48.45
CA LEU A 187 2.55 -16.62 -49.79
C LEU A 187 1.83 -17.50 -50.82
N VAL A 188 1.22 -16.85 -51.80
CA VAL A 188 0.33 -17.48 -52.78
C VAL A 188 1.18 -18.36 -53.70
N ASN A 189 0.92 -19.67 -53.71
CA ASN A 189 1.46 -20.58 -54.73
C ASN A 189 0.84 -20.23 -56.09
N ASP A 190 1.68 -20.16 -57.12
CA ASP A 190 1.46 -19.57 -58.44
C ASP A 190 0.50 -20.35 -59.36
N SER A 191 -0.03 -21.50 -58.91
CA SER A 191 -0.77 -22.44 -59.77
C SER A 191 -2.25 -22.12 -59.98
N ASP A 192 -2.88 -21.29 -59.13
CA ASP A 192 -4.33 -20.95 -59.22
C ASP A 192 -4.60 -19.44 -59.15
N THR A 193 -3.66 -18.64 -59.65
CA THR A 193 -3.75 -17.18 -59.66
C THR A 193 -4.03 -16.61 -61.04
N ILE A 194 -5.02 -15.73 -61.12
CA ILE A 194 -5.34 -14.97 -62.33
C ILE A 194 -4.55 -13.65 -62.29
N LYS A 195 -3.74 -13.41 -63.32
CA LYS A 195 -2.96 -12.17 -63.44
C LYS A 195 -3.81 -11.05 -64.05
N ILE A 196 -3.96 -9.95 -63.31
CA ILE A 196 -4.66 -8.73 -63.75
C ILE A 196 -3.65 -7.59 -63.78
N GLY A 197 -2.96 -7.41 -64.91
CA GLY A 197 -1.85 -6.47 -65.00
C GLY A 197 -0.73 -6.81 -64.00
N ARG A 198 -0.52 -5.94 -63.01
CA ARG A 198 0.47 -6.12 -61.91
C ARG A 198 -0.07 -6.86 -60.68
N TYR A 199 -1.35 -7.20 -60.69
CA TYR A 199 -2.01 -7.87 -59.57
C TYR A 199 -2.11 -9.37 -59.83
N LEU A 200 -1.95 -10.16 -58.78
CA LEU A 200 -2.22 -11.61 -58.77
C LEU A 200 -3.48 -11.84 -57.93
N PHE A 201 -4.55 -12.28 -58.56
CA PHE A 201 -5.83 -12.55 -57.91
C PHE A 201 -6.01 -14.05 -57.66
N SER A 202 -6.24 -14.44 -56.41
CA SER A 202 -6.63 -15.81 -56.06
C SER A 202 -8.09 -15.84 -55.62
N THR A 203 -8.93 -16.52 -56.39
CA THR A 203 -10.36 -16.66 -56.07
C THR A 203 -10.57 -17.52 -54.83
N GLU A 204 -9.82 -18.62 -54.67
CA GLU A 204 -9.98 -19.52 -53.53
C GLU A 204 -9.62 -18.85 -52.21
N LYS A 205 -8.52 -18.09 -52.21
CA LYS A 205 -8.02 -17.43 -51.00
C LYS A 205 -8.69 -16.07 -50.76
N ARG A 206 -9.48 -15.57 -51.73
CA ARG A 206 -10.09 -14.21 -51.73
C ARG A 206 -9.05 -13.12 -51.46
N ILE A 207 -7.90 -13.21 -52.11
CA ILE A 207 -6.80 -12.24 -51.94
C ILE A 207 -6.35 -11.69 -53.29
N LEU A 208 -5.97 -10.42 -53.27
CA LEU A 208 -5.30 -9.72 -54.35
C LEU A 208 -3.89 -9.37 -53.88
N GLN A 209 -2.87 -9.84 -54.60
CA GLN A 209 -1.47 -9.57 -54.29
C GLN A 209 -0.90 -8.58 -55.31
N ILE A 210 -0.20 -7.55 -54.81
CA ILE A 210 0.64 -6.65 -55.60
C ILE A 210 2.01 -6.60 -54.95
N ASP A 211 3.03 -7.05 -55.67
CA ASP A 211 4.39 -7.24 -55.14
C ASP A 211 4.41 -8.04 -53.82
N LYS A 212 4.66 -7.36 -52.68
CA LYS A 212 4.68 -7.92 -51.33
C LYS A 212 3.44 -7.58 -50.48
N GLN A 213 2.51 -6.80 -51.03
CA GLN A 213 1.29 -6.41 -50.33
C GLN A 213 0.15 -7.38 -50.67
N ILE A 214 -0.52 -7.88 -49.63
CA ILE A 214 -1.68 -8.77 -49.75
C ILE A 214 -2.90 -7.98 -49.30
N ILE A 215 -3.92 -7.93 -50.14
CA ILE A 215 -5.20 -7.31 -49.88
C ILE A 215 -6.24 -8.43 -49.78
N GLU A 216 -6.85 -8.60 -48.61
CA GLU A 216 -7.99 -9.52 -48.44
C GLU A 216 -9.26 -8.88 -49.01
N LEU A 217 -10.02 -9.66 -49.78
CA LEU A 217 -11.26 -9.24 -50.43
C LEU A 217 -12.44 -9.83 -49.67
N SER A 218 -13.52 -9.07 -49.56
CA SER A 218 -14.81 -9.60 -49.10
C SER A 218 -15.39 -10.60 -50.11
N ASP A 219 -16.37 -11.39 -49.66
CA ASP A 219 -17.06 -12.36 -50.54
C ASP A 219 -17.69 -11.72 -51.78
N LYS A 220 -18.21 -10.49 -51.64
CA LYS A 220 -18.81 -9.75 -52.75
C LYS A 220 -17.74 -9.25 -53.72
N GLU A 221 -16.65 -8.68 -53.21
CA GLU A 221 -15.55 -8.18 -54.04
C GLU A 221 -14.84 -9.29 -54.80
N SER A 222 -14.58 -10.44 -54.15
CA SER A 222 -13.95 -11.59 -54.81
C SER A 222 -14.84 -12.18 -55.90
N LYS A 223 -16.16 -12.32 -55.65
CA LYS A 223 -17.11 -12.78 -56.68
C LYS A 223 -17.20 -11.81 -57.85
N LEU A 224 -17.30 -10.52 -57.58
CA LEU A 224 -17.37 -9.49 -58.61
C LEU A 224 -16.09 -9.48 -59.46
N LEU A 225 -14.92 -9.53 -58.82
CA LEU A 225 -13.65 -9.57 -59.52
C LEU A 225 -13.48 -10.84 -60.35
N LYS A 226 -13.98 -12.00 -59.87
CA LYS A 226 -14.05 -13.24 -60.66
C LYS A 226 -14.84 -13.04 -61.97
N ILE A 227 -15.98 -12.35 -61.90
CA ILE A 227 -16.80 -12.04 -63.09
C ILE A 227 -16.00 -11.15 -64.04
N PHE A 228 -15.38 -10.08 -63.54
CA PHE A 228 -14.53 -9.21 -64.37
C PHE A 228 -13.36 -9.95 -65.02
N THR A 229 -12.71 -10.86 -64.30
CA THR A 229 -11.61 -11.66 -64.87
C THR A 229 -12.06 -12.71 -65.88
N SER A 230 -13.32 -13.13 -65.85
CA SER A 230 -13.85 -14.09 -66.82
C SER A 230 -14.09 -13.46 -68.20
N ARG A 231 -14.20 -12.13 -68.27
CA ARG A 231 -14.45 -11.35 -69.50
C ARG A 231 -13.62 -10.07 -69.50
N ILE A 232 -12.30 -10.23 -69.62
CA ILE A 232 -11.37 -9.10 -69.58
C ILE A 232 -11.63 -8.20 -70.80
N ASN A 233 -11.77 -6.90 -70.55
CA ASN A 233 -12.01 -5.86 -71.56
C ASN A 233 -13.36 -5.94 -72.31
N GLU A 234 -14.36 -6.65 -71.77
CA GLU A 234 -15.72 -6.65 -72.29
C GLU A 234 -16.69 -5.94 -71.33
N PRO A 235 -17.67 -5.17 -71.84
CA PRO A 235 -18.71 -4.61 -71.00
C PRO A 235 -19.59 -5.74 -70.44
N ILE A 236 -19.65 -5.84 -69.11
CA ILE A 236 -20.59 -6.73 -68.43
C ILE A 236 -21.90 -5.95 -68.25
N THR A 237 -22.97 -6.50 -68.81
CA THR A 237 -24.34 -5.97 -68.74
C THR A 237 -25.11 -6.60 -67.59
#